data_AF-A0A959AVW4-F1
#
_entry.id   AF-A0A959AVW4-F1
#
_cell.length_a   1.000
_cell.length_b   1.000
_cell.length_c   1.000
_cell.angle_alpha   90.00
_cell.angle_beta   90.00
_cell.angle_gamma   90.00
#
_symmetry.space_group_name_H-M   'P 1'
#
loop_
_entity.id
_entity.type
_entity.pdbx_description
1 polymer ?
#
loop_
_entity_poly.entity_id
_entity_poly.type
_entity_poly.pdbx_seq_one_letter_code
_entity_poly.pdbx_strand_id
1 'polypeptide(L)'
;TADPLDPQVRQWWKDKAAEIYRLIPDFGGFLVKANSEGQPGPQDYGRNHADGANMLADALEPFGGVAMWRAFVYSEEEPEDRAKQAYNEFVPLDGQFRKNVLIQVKNGPVDFQPREPVHPLFGAMPQTPLMMEFQITKEYLGQGTHLVGLAKMYEEILQTDTYAEGKGSSVAKIIDGSLHGHTLTGIAGVANIGTARNWTGNLFGQADWFAFGKLAWDPYRSSADIFREWAELSFTHDPGALAIISSMLASSYETCVNYMTPLGLHHIMAAGHHYGPGPWVKEMSRADWTSVYYHKADEQGLGFNRTESGSNALEQYSPGSRARFADMEQCPLPFLLWFHHVPWGHVL
;
A
#
# COMPACT_ATOMS: atom_id res chain seq x y z
N THR A 1 0.17 -11.59 30.19
CA THR A 1 -0.67 -10.74 29.34
C THR A 1 0.22 -9.84 28.52
N ALA A 2 -0.25 -9.32 27.39
CA ALA A 2 0.37 -8.21 26.66
C ALA A 2 -0.63 -7.06 26.43
N ASP A 3 -1.67 -6.95 27.27
CA ASP A 3 -2.63 -5.85 27.25
C ASP A 3 -1.89 -4.50 27.40
N PRO A 4 -1.97 -3.59 26.41
CA PRO A 4 -1.28 -2.30 26.45
C PRO A 4 -1.77 -1.36 27.57
N LEU A 5 -2.90 -1.65 28.21
CA LEU A 5 -3.39 -0.91 29.37
C LEU A 5 -2.91 -1.49 30.71
N ASP A 6 -2.30 -2.68 30.72
CA ASP A 6 -1.70 -3.24 31.94
C ASP A 6 -0.45 -2.45 32.35
N PRO A 7 -0.37 -1.94 33.60
CA PRO A 7 0.79 -1.18 34.07
C PRO A 7 2.13 -1.92 33.97
N GLN A 8 2.15 -3.26 34.14
CA GLN A 8 3.37 -4.06 34.04
C GLN A 8 3.85 -4.19 32.59
N VAL A 9 2.92 -4.30 31.63
CA VAL A 9 3.25 -4.31 30.20
C VAL A 9 3.83 -2.96 29.78
N ARG A 10 3.23 -1.85 30.22
CA ARG A 10 3.75 -0.50 29.98
C ARG A 10 5.16 -0.31 30.55
N GLN A 11 5.38 -0.77 31.78
CA GLN A 11 6.70 -0.68 32.40
C GLN A 11 7.75 -1.52 31.66
N TRP A 12 7.38 -2.75 31.26
CA TRP A 12 8.27 -3.61 30.49
C TRP A 12 8.75 -2.95 29.20
N TRP A 13 7.85 -2.30 28.44
CA TRP A 13 8.22 -1.61 27.20
C TRP A 13 9.10 -0.38 27.44
N LYS A 14 8.86 0.36 28.53
CA LYS A 14 9.74 1.47 28.93
C LYS A 14 11.16 0.98 29.24
N ASP A 15 11.27 -0.10 30.01
CA ASP A 15 12.56 -0.69 30.38
C ASP A 15 13.29 -1.24 29.14
N LYS A 16 12.54 -1.88 28.23
CA LYS A 16 13.07 -2.41 26.98
C LYS A 16 13.53 -1.31 26.03
N ALA A 17 12.77 -0.23 25.88
CA ALA A 17 13.21 0.94 25.11
C ALA A 17 14.52 1.51 25.70
N ALA A 18 14.57 1.72 27.02
CA ALA A 18 15.78 2.21 27.68
C ALA A 18 17.00 1.29 27.51
N GLU A 19 16.81 -0.02 27.43
CA GLU A 19 17.86 -0.98 27.09
C GLU A 19 18.36 -0.81 25.64
N ILE A 20 17.44 -0.70 24.67
CA ILE A 20 17.77 -0.50 23.26
C ILE A 20 18.57 0.79 23.06
N TYR A 21 18.12 1.92 23.63
CA TYR A 21 18.80 3.20 23.49
C TYR A 21 20.15 3.27 24.22
N ARG A 22 20.39 2.40 25.23
CA ARG A 22 21.73 2.24 25.80
C ARG A 22 22.70 1.61 24.81
N LEU A 23 22.21 0.75 23.92
CA LEU A 23 23.02 0.06 22.90
C LEU A 23 23.11 0.86 21.60
N ILE A 24 22.04 1.55 21.22
CA ILE A 24 21.89 2.30 19.97
C ILE A 24 21.27 3.67 20.32
N PRO A 25 22.08 4.66 20.72
CA PRO A 25 21.57 5.94 21.24
C PRO A 25 20.71 6.75 20.26
N ASP A 26 20.84 6.48 18.96
CA ASP A 26 20.11 7.11 17.86
C ASP A 26 19.10 6.15 17.19
N PHE A 27 18.66 5.11 17.92
CA PHE A 27 17.66 4.17 17.42
C PHE A 27 16.39 4.88 16.96
N GLY A 28 15.92 4.61 15.74
CA GLY A 28 14.79 5.33 15.15
C GLY A 28 13.42 5.00 15.76
N GLY A 29 13.22 3.77 16.24
CA GLY A 29 11.96 3.32 16.82
C GLY A 29 11.47 1.98 16.26
N PHE A 30 10.16 1.75 16.31
CA PHE A 30 9.56 0.45 16.03
C PHE A 30 8.70 0.46 14.77
N LEU A 31 8.73 -0.65 14.03
CA LEU A 31 7.73 -1.01 13.03
C LEU A 31 6.84 -2.12 13.59
N VAL A 32 5.52 -1.97 13.48
CA VAL A 32 4.56 -2.89 14.10
C VAL A 32 3.55 -3.39 13.07
N LYS A 33 3.44 -4.72 12.94
CA LYS A 33 2.31 -5.43 12.35
C LYS A 33 1.57 -6.12 13.49
N ALA A 34 0.31 -5.78 13.72
CA ALA A 34 -0.48 -6.30 14.84
C ALA A 34 -1.92 -6.62 14.38
N ASN A 35 -2.52 -7.66 14.97
CA ASN A 35 -3.87 -8.16 14.63
C ASN A 35 -4.08 -8.36 13.11
N SER A 36 -3.10 -8.97 12.45
CA SER A 36 -3.10 -9.19 11.01
C SER A 36 -2.39 -10.48 10.66
N GLU A 37 -3.06 -11.37 9.91
CA GLU A 37 -2.54 -12.67 9.47
C GLU A 37 -1.95 -13.52 10.62
N GLY A 38 -2.69 -13.60 11.73
CA GLY A 38 -2.28 -14.36 12.92
C GLY A 38 -1.20 -13.71 13.78
N GLN A 39 -0.75 -12.49 13.45
CA GLN A 39 0.14 -11.74 14.33
C GLN A 39 -0.63 -11.20 15.55
N PRO A 40 -0.05 -11.29 16.76
CA PRO A 40 -0.70 -10.83 17.98
C PRO A 40 -0.89 -9.32 17.98
N GLY A 41 -1.81 -8.81 18.79
CA GLY A 41 -2.01 -7.38 18.91
C GLY A 41 -3.03 -6.95 19.96
N PRO A 42 -3.26 -5.64 20.11
CA PRO A 42 -4.16 -5.08 21.12
C PRO A 42 -5.58 -5.67 21.12
N GLN A 43 -6.13 -6.03 19.96
CA GLN A 43 -7.50 -6.57 19.89
C GLN A 43 -7.66 -7.92 20.60
N ASP A 44 -6.57 -8.69 20.77
CA ASP A 44 -6.57 -9.96 21.53
C ASP A 44 -6.89 -9.73 23.02
N TYR A 45 -6.75 -8.48 23.48
CA TYR A 45 -7.02 -8.04 24.84
C TYR A 45 -8.23 -7.09 24.92
N GLY A 46 -9.05 -6.99 23.86
CA GLY A 46 -10.19 -6.08 23.78
C GLY A 46 -9.78 -4.61 23.74
N ARG A 47 -8.61 -4.29 23.16
CA ARG A 47 -8.08 -2.94 22.98
C ARG A 47 -8.05 -2.55 21.51
N ASN A 48 -8.01 -1.25 21.22
CA ASN A 48 -7.91 -0.77 19.85
C ASN A 48 -6.45 -0.54 19.42
N HIS A 49 -6.22 -0.23 18.14
CA HIS A 49 -4.88 0.05 17.63
C HIS A 49 -4.22 1.28 18.26
N ALA A 50 -5.00 2.30 18.64
CA ALA A 50 -4.46 3.48 19.32
C ALA A 50 -3.92 3.14 20.71
N ASP A 51 -4.58 2.27 21.49
CA ASP A 51 -4.08 1.80 22.79
C ASP A 51 -2.71 1.13 22.65
N GLY A 52 -2.58 0.21 21.68
CA GLY A 52 -1.33 -0.48 21.40
C GLY A 52 -0.22 0.44 20.90
N ALA A 53 -0.52 1.27 19.90
CA ALA A 53 0.44 2.20 19.32
C ALA A 53 0.92 3.24 20.34
N ASN A 54 -0.01 3.84 21.10
CA ASN A 54 0.32 4.87 22.09
C ASN A 54 1.14 4.32 23.25
N MET A 55 0.92 3.08 23.67
CA MET A 55 1.74 2.45 24.70
C MET A 55 3.23 2.33 24.26
N LEU A 56 3.47 1.93 23.01
CA LEU A 56 4.82 1.88 22.45
C LEU A 56 5.40 3.29 22.23
N ALA A 57 4.58 4.22 21.74
CA ALA A 57 4.98 5.59 21.51
C ALA A 57 5.40 6.30 22.81
N ASP A 58 4.66 6.08 23.90
CA ASP A 58 4.98 6.60 25.25
C ASP A 58 6.29 5.99 25.79
N ALA A 59 6.65 4.76 25.41
CA ALA A 59 7.94 4.15 25.77
C ALA A 59 9.13 4.71 24.98
N LEU A 60 8.89 5.15 23.74
CA LEU A 60 9.90 5.70 22.84
C LEU A 60 10.10 7.22 23.00
N GLU A 61 9.09 7.96 23.48
CA GLU A 61 9.09 9.42 23.57
C GLU A 61 10.33 10.00 24.28
N PRO A 62 10.79 9.47 25.44
CA PRO A 62 11.95 10.03 26.15
C PRO A 62 13.26 10.04 25.34
N PHE A 63 13.31 9.25 24.27
CA PHE A 63 14.48 9.07 23.42
C PHE A 63 14.29 9.66 22.01
N GLY A 64 13.13 10.24 21.72
CA GLY A 64 12.82 10.81 20.39
C GLY A 64 12.42 9.78 19.33
N GLY A 65 12.11 8.53 19.72
CA GLY A 65 11.75 7.46 18.79
C GLY A 65 10.32 7.54 18.25
N VAL A 66 10.09 6.86 17.13
CA VAL A 66 8.81 6.81 16.42
C VAL A 66 8.23 5.40 16.41
N ALA A 67 6.90 5.28 16.57
CA ALA A 67 6.17 4.04 16.36
C ALA A 67 5.49 4.07 14.99
N MET A 68 6.02 3.32 14.02
CA MET A 68 5.42 3.09 12.72
C MET A 68 4.45 1.91 12.81
N TRP A 69 3.15 2.19 12.79
CA TRP A 69 2.10 1.20 12.99
C TRP A 69 1.40 0.88 11.66
N ARG A 70 1.51 -0.36 11.18
CA ARG A 70 0.94 -0.75 9.88
C ARG A 70 -0.58 -0.84 9.94
N ALA A 71 -1.25 -0.21 8.97
CA ALA A 71 -2.69 -0.29 8.75
C ALA A 71 -3.11 -1.50 7.90
N PHE A 72 -2.19 -2.43 7.59
CA PHE A 72 -2.50 -3.66 6.87
C PHE A 72 -3.20 -4.66 7.82
N VAL A 73 -4.48 -4.42 8.07
CA VAL A 73 -5.34 -5.22 8.95
C VAL A 73 -6.62 -5.61 8.22
N TYR A 74 -7.03 -6.86 8.42
CA TYR A 74 -8.29 -7.41 7.92
C TYR A 74 -8.54 -8.78 8.59
N SER A 75 -9.80 -9.13 8.77
CA SER A 75 -10.28 -10.36 9.40
C SER A 75 -11.34 -11.03 8.53
N GLU A 76 -11.38 -12.36 8.57
CA GLU A 76 -12.44 -13.17 7.94
C GLU A 76 -13.67 -13.28 8.83
N GLU A 77 -13.51 -12.97 10.11
CA GLU A 77 -14.60 -12.93 11.07
C GLU A 77 -15.51 -11.71 10.81
N GLU A 78 -14.96 -10.69 10.13
CA GLU A 78 -15.70 -9.54 9.65
C GLU A 78 -16.34 -9.84 8.29
N PRO A 79 -17.68 -9.85 8.16
CA PRO A 79 -18.36 -10.22 6.93
C PRO A 79 -18.29 -9.14 5.83
N GLU A 80 -17.59 -8.02 6.08
CA GLU A 80 -17.43 -6.93 5.13
C GLU A 80 -16.38 -7.22 4.05
N ASP A 81 -16.49 -6.51 2.92
CA ASP A 81 -15.49 -6.50 1.86
C ASP A 81 -14.10 -6.18 2.43
N ARG A 82 -13.10 -7.04 2.17
CA ARG A 82 -11.71 -6.88 2.65
C ARG A 82 -11.18 -5.48 2.37
N ALA A 83 -11.49 -4.91 1.21
CA ALA A 83 -11.01 -3.58 0.81
C ALA A 83 -11.52 -2.44 1.73
N LYS A 84 -12.56 -2.68 2.53
CA LYS A 84 -13.11 -1.70 3.47
C LYS A 84 -12.44 -1.72 4.84
N GLN A 85 -11.88 -2.85 5.24
CA GLN A 85 -11.67 -3.14 6.66
C GLN A 85 -10.61 -2.24 7.30
N ALA A 86 -9.47 -2.01 6.65
CA ALA A 86 -8.44 -1.10 7.16
C ALA A 86 -8.96 0.34 7.36
N TYR A 87 -9.83 0.83 6.46
CA TYR A 87 -10.46 2.13 6.63
C TYR A 87 -11.40 2.13 7.86
N ASN A 88 -12.24 1.10 7.99
CA ASN A 88 -13.21 1.00 9.08
C ASN A 88 -12.53 0.87 10.45
N GLU A 89 -11.36 0.24 10.51
CA GLU A 89 -10.55 0.10 11.72
C GLU A 89 -9.88 1.42 12.14
N PHE A 90 -9.30 2.16 11.19
CA PHE A 90 -8.43 3.28 11.52
C PHE A 90 -9.10 4.65 11.50
N VAL A 91 -10.10 4.89 10.64
CA VAL A 91 -10.77 6.20 10.57
C VAL A 91 -11.44 6.62 11.89
N PRO A 92 -12.12 5.73 12.64
CA PRO A 92 -12.64 6.08 13.96
C PRO A 92 -11.57 6.47 14.99
N LEU A 93 -10.30 6.12 14.73
CA LEU A 93 -9.16 6.38 15.61
C LEU A 93 -8.39 7.65 15.23
N ASP A 94 -8.82 8.39 14.21
CA ASP A 94 -8.15 9.63 13.82
C ASP A 94 -8.08 10.63 14.99
N GLY A 95 -6.90 11.20 15.23
CA GLY A 95 -6.63 12.12 16.33
C GLY A 95 -6.41 11.45 17.70
N GLN A 96 -6.53 10.12 17.80
CA GLN A 96 -6.30 9.39 19.05
C GLN A 96 -4.84 8.92 19.22
N PHE A 97 -4.03 8.98 18.17
CA PHE A 97 -2.63 8.54 18.20
C PHE A 97 -1.69 9.62 18.77
N ARG A 98 -0.61 9.21 19.44
CA ARG A 98 0.44 10.14 19.89
C ARG A 98 1.14 10.80 18.71
N LYS A 99 1.71 11.99 18.95
CA LYS A 99 2.48 12.78 17.97
C LYS A 99 3.66 12.04 17.32
N ASN A 100 4.22 11.01 17.98
CA ASN A 100 5.32 10.19 17.49
C ASN A 100 4.85 8.81 16.97
N VAL A 101 3.58 8.69 16.58
CA VAL A 101 3.04 7.55 15.84
C VAL A 101 2.88 7.94 14.37
N LEU A 102 3.31 7.07 13.46
CA LEU A 102 3.00 7.13 12.03
C LEU A 102 2.14 5.93 11.67
N ILE A 103 1.01 6.14 11.00
CA ILE A 103 0.22 5.05 10.46
C ILE A 103 0.75 4.70 9.06
N GLN A 104 1.33 3.51 8.94
CA GLN A 104 1.94 3.02 7.71
C GLN A 104 0.91 2.29 6.85
N VAL A 105 0.55 2.88 5.71
CA VAL A 105 -0.55 2.44 4.84
C VAL A 105 0.01 1.99 3.50
N LYS A 106 -0.36 0.78 3.06
CA LYS A 106 -0.03 0.32 1.70
C LYS A 106 -0.66 1.24 0.66
N ASN A 107 -0.09 1.28 -0.53
CA ASN A 107 -0.60 2.14 -1.61
C ASN A 107 -2.05 1.85 -2.03
N GLY A 108 -2.52 0.61 -1.86
CA GLY A 108 -3.90 0.22 -2.13
C GLY A 108 -4.50 -0.58 -0.96
N PRO A 109 -5.82 -0.78 -0.95
CA PRO A 109 -6.56 -1.37 0.17
C PRO A 109 -6.49 -2.90 0.25
N VAL A 110 -5.89 -3.60 -0.71
CA VAL A 110 -5.76 -5.07 -0.68
C VAL A 110 -4.34 -5.47 -0.34
N ASP A 111 -3.46 -5.65 -1.32
CA ASP A 111 -2.13 -6.21 -1.07
C ASP A 111 -1.20 -6.10 -2.28
N PHE A 112 -0.70 -4.89 -2.55
CA PHE A 112 0.35 -4.66 -3.55
C PHE A 112 0.06 -5.28 -4.93
N GLN A 113 -1.21 -5.41 -5.31
CA GLN A 113 -1.60 -5.98 -6.58
C GLN A 113 -1.08 -5.10 -7.73
N PRO A 114 -0.94 -5.65 -8.96
CA PRO A 114 -0.30 -4.93 -10.05
C PRO A 114 -0.91 -3.54 -10.30
N ARG A 115 -2.22 -3.39 -10.09
CA ARG A 115 -2.86 -2.08 -10.00
C ARG A 115 -4.00 -2.14 -8.98
N GLU A 116 -4.02 -1.17 -8.08
CA GLU A 116 -5.10 -0.94 -7.11
C GLU A 116 -5.49 0.54 -7.15
N PRO A 117 -6.74 0.91 -6.86
CA PRO A 117 -7.03 2.29 -6.50
C PRO A 117 -6.24 2.65 -5.23
N VAL A 118 -5.94 3.95 -5.07
CA VAL A 118 -5.25 4.44 -3.88
C VAL A 118 -6.05 4.11 -2.63
N HIS A 119 -5.36 3.67 -1.57
CA HIS A 119 -6.01 3.32 -0.30
C HIS A 119 -6.81 4.52 0.25
N PRO A 120 -8.11 4.35 0.60
CA PRO A 120 -8.97 5.46 1.02
C PRO A 120 -8.60 6.10 2.36
N LEU A 121 -7.63 5.55 3.10
CA LEU A 121 -7.10 6.21 4.30
C LEU A 121 -6.38 7.52 3.95
N PHE A 122 -5.74 7.59 2.77
CA PHE A 122 -5.13 8.81 2.27
C PHE A 122 -6.21 9.86 1.97
N GLY A 123 -6.41 10.77 2.93
CA GLY A 123 -7.42 11.82 2.89
C GLY A 123 -8.55 11.67 3.90
N ALA A 124 -8.60 10.56 4.65
CA ALA A 124 -9.63 10.28 5.64
C ALA A 124 -9.18 10.41 7.10
N MET A 125 -7.89 10.68 7.34
CA MET A 125 -7.31 10.85 8.69
C MET A 125 -6.51 12.15 8.81
N PRO A 126 -7.16 13.34 8.75
CA PRO A 126 -6.45 14.62 8.79
C PRO A 126 -5.76 14.93 10.13
N GLN A 127 -6.11 14.24 11.22
CA GLN A 127 -5.50 14.48 12.54
C GLN A 127 -4.34 13.53 12.87
N THR A 128 -4.06 12.56 12.00
CA THR A 128 -3.04 11.52 12.22
C THR A 128 -2.10 11.44 11.03
N PRO A 129 -0.77 11.54 11.23
CA PRO A 129 0.16 11.48 10.12
C PRO A 129 0.20 10.06 9.53
N LEU A 130 -0.03 9.99 8.21
CA LEU A 130 0.07 8.76 7.42
C LEU A 130 1.42 8.70 6.71
N MET A 131 1.97 7.50 6.59
CA MET A 131 3.13 7.23 5.73
C MET A 131 2.79 6.14 4.70
N MET A 132 3.35 6.28 3.50
CA MET A 132 3.15 5.31 2.42
C MET A 132 4.01 4.07 2.63
N GLU A 133 3.47 2.89 2.33
CA GLU A 133 4.23 1.64 2.15
C GLU A 133 4.12 1.20 0.70
N PHE A 134 5.26 1.09 0.02
CA PHE A 134 5.39 0.47 -1.29
C PHE A 134 6.09 -0.89 -1.20
N GLN A 135 5.77 -1.78 -2.12
CA GLN A 135 6.56 -3.00 -2.35
C GLN A 135 7.59 -2.75 -3.45
N ILE A 136 8.89 -2.87 -3.12
CA ILE A 136 9.97 -2.85 -4.13
C ILE A 136 10.21 -4.28 -4.62
N THR A 137 10.14 -5.26 -3.70
CA THR A 137 10.12 -6.67 -4.07
C THR A 137 8.85 -6.99 -4.85
N LYS A 138 8.96 -7.82 -5.89
CA LYS A 138 7.91 -8.02 -6.88
C LYS A 138 7.08 -9.26 -6.58
N GLU A 139 6.55 -9.37 -5.37
CA GLU A 139 5.76 -10.54 -4.97
C GLU A 139 4.64 -10.85 -5.98
N TYR A 140 3.92 -9.80 -6.39
CA TYR A 140 2.79 -9.88 -7.33
C TYR A 140 3.12 -9.43 -8.76
N LEU A 141 4.39 -9.16 -9.05
CA LEU A 141 4.86 -8.54 -10.29
C LEU A 141 5.93 -9.39 -10.99
N GLY A 142 5.80 -10.72 -10.86
CA GLY A 142 6.70 -11.69 -11.50
C GLY A 142 8.06 -11.88 -10.82
N GLN A 143 8.14 -11.55 -9.53
CA GLN A 143 9.28 -11.85 -8.64
C GLN A 143 10.64 -11.46 -9.26
N GLY A 144 11.62 -12.37 -9.26
CA GLY A 144 12.97 -12.12 -9.76
C GLY A 144 13.15 -12.27 -11.27
N THR A 145 12.09 -12.59 -12.04
CA THR A 145 12.22 -12.98 -13.46
C THR A 145 11.60 -11.97 -14.40
N HIS A 146 10.59 -11.22 -13.98
CA HIS A 146 9.92 -10.23 -14.83
C HIS A 146 10.56 -8.85 -14.70
N LEU A 147 10.68 -8.15 -15.83
CA LEU A 147 11.04 -6.74 -15.86
C LEU A 147 9.75 -5.92 -15.69
N VAL A 148 9.71 -5.14 -14.61
CA VAL A 148 8.59 -4.25 -14.26
C VAL A 148 9.20 -3.01 -13.61
N GLY A 149 9.06 -1.84 -14.22
CA GLY A 149 9.60 -0.58 -13.75
C GLY A 149 8.62 0.12 -12.81
N LEU A 150 8.91 0.13 -11.51
CA LEU A 150 7.98 0.56 -10.46
C LEU A 150 7.90 2.08 -10.30
N ALA A 151 8.85 2.84 -10.86
CA ALA A 151 8.79 4.31 -10.79
C ALA A 151 7.48 4.86 -11.38
N LYS A 152 6.94 4.23 -12.43
CA LYS A 152 5.67 4.61 -13.05
C LYS A 152 4.47 4.37 -12.12
N MET A 153 4.41 3.20 -11.49
CA MET A 153 3.38 2.85 -10.51
C MET A 153 3.42 3.83 -9.32
N TYR A 154 4.61 4.08 -8.78
CA TYR A 154 4.77 5.00 -7.64
C TYR A 154 4.36 6.43 -8.00
N GLU A 155 4.75 6.92 -9.18
CA GLU A 155 4.32 8.22 -9.69
C GLU A 155 2.79 8.32 -9.82
N GLU A 156 2.13 7.32 -10.41
CA GLU A 156 0.66 7.28 -10.54
C GLU A 156 -0.04 7.39 -9.18
N ILE A 157 0.47 6.66 -8.18
CA ILE A 157 -0.09 6.65 -6.82
C ILE A 157 0.15 7.99 -6.12
N LEU A 158 1.38 8.48 -6.11
CA LEU A 158 1.76 9.72 -5.44
C LEU A 158 1.03 10.94 -6.02
N GLN A 159 0.80 10.97 -7.33
CA GLN A 159 0.09 12.06 -8.02
C GLN A 159 -1.44 11.93 -7.97
N THR A 160 -1.99 10.83 -7.47
CA THR A 160 -3.44 10.65 -7.40
C THR A 160 -4.08 11.70 -6.50
N ASP A 161 -4.96 12.52 -7.08
CA ASP A 161 -5.78 13.48 -6.36
C ASP A 161 -6.88 12.75 -5.57
N THR A 162 -6.82 12.82 -4.25
CA THR A 162 -7.79 12.18 -3.35
C THR A 162 -9.01 13.05 -3.12
N TYR A 163 -8.97 14.33 -3.51
CA TYR A 163 -10.00 15.33 -3.24
C TYR A 163 -10.31 15.56 -1.75
N ALA A 164 -9.40 15.18 -0.84
CA ALA A 164 -9.60 15.30 0.62
C ALA A 164 -9.96 16.73 1.06
N GLU A 165 -9.24 17.74 0.56
CA GLU A 165 -9.55 19.16 0.73
C GLU A 165 -9.94 19.82 -0.60
N GLY A 166 -10.69 19.07 -1.42
CA GLY A 166 -11.02 19.46 -2.79
C GLY A 166 -9.88 19.18 -3.77
N LYS A 167 -10.04 19.65 -5.01
CA LYS A 167 -9.13 19.35 -6.12
C LYS A 167 -7.70 19.80 -5.80
N GLY A 168 -6.73 18.94 -6.08
CA GLY A 168 -5.31 19.17 -5.83
C GLY A 168 -4.80 18.57 -4.52
N SER A 169 -5.54 17.66 -3.90
CA SER A 169 -5.19 16.95 -2.67
C SER A 169 -4.48 15.63 -3.00
N SER A 170 -3.32 15.70 -3.65
CA SER A 170 -2.59 14.50 -4.07
C SER A 170 -2.08 13.69 -2.88
N VAL A 171 -1.94 12.36 -3.04
CA VAL A 171 -1.31 11.48 -2.03
C VAL A 171 0.05 12.01 -1.58
N ALA A 172 0.88 12.52 -2.49
CA ALA A 172 2.17 13.15 -2.17
C ALA A 172 2.05 14.26 -1.12
N LYS A 173 1.02 15.12 -1.23
CA LYS A 173 0.79 16.24 -0.29
C LYS A 173 0.29 15.77 1.08
N ILE A 174 -0.38 14.62 1.12
CA ILE A 174 -0.82 13.99 2.36
C ILE A 174 0.41 13.46 3.11
N ILE A 175 1.25 12.68 2.42
CA ILE A 175 2.38 12.00 3.08
C ILE A 175 3.60 12.89 3.28
N ASP A 176 3.76 13.98 2.52
CA ASP A 176 4.78 15.02 2.78
C ASP A 176 4.34 16.04 3.85
N GLY A 177 3.10 15.89 4.34
CA GLY A 177 2.52 16.69 5.42
C GLY A 177 2.01 18.07 5.01
N SER A 178 2.22 18.53 3.77
CA SER A 178 1.83 19.87 3.34
C SER A 178 0.32 20.11 3.28
N LEU A 179 -0.49 19.05 3.14
CA LEU A 179 -1.94 19.18 3.12
C LEU A 179 -2.52 19.52 4.49
N HIS A 180 -2.07 18.84 5.56
CA HIS A 180 -2.64 18.99 6.91
C HIS A 180 -1.66 19.57 7.95
N GLY A 181 -0.46 19.96 7.55
CA GLY A 181 0.55 20.56 8.44
C GLY A 181 1.29 19.56 9.33
N HIS A 182 1.41 18.30 8.92
CA HIS A 182 2.19 17.30 9.66
C HIS A 182 3.70 17.52 9.46
N THR A 183 4.48 17.34 10.53
CA THR A 183 5.95 17.48 10.50
C THR A 183 6.67 16.14 10.54
N LEU A 184 6.05 15.12 11.12
CA LEU A 184 6.51 13.74 11.05
C LEU A 184 5.89 13.09 9.82
N THR A 185 6.71 12.76 8.83
CA THR A 185 6.31 12.28 7.52
C THR A 185 7.19 11.11 7.11
N GLY A 186 6.74 10.31 6.14
CA GLY A 186 7.56 9.18 5.71
C GLY A 186 6.97 8.36 4.57
N ILE A 187 7.84 7.48 4.07
CA ILE A 187 7.56 6.49 3.06
C ILE A 187 8.48 5.29 3.29
N ALA A 188 7.91 4.09 3.24
CA ALA A 188 8.61 2.83 3.44
C ALA A 188 8.57 1.99 2.16
N GLY A 189 9.65 1.27 1.89
CA GLY A 189 9.79 0.38 0.74
C GLY A 189 10.16 -1.02 1.19
N VAL A 190 9.34 -2.01 0.89
CA VAL A 190 9.64 -3.42 1.18
C VAL A 190 10.76 -3.87 0.24
N ALA A 191 11.94 -4.07 0.82
CA ALA A 191 13.20 -4.31 0.14
C ALA A 191 13.18 -5.46 -0.88
N ASN A 192 13.85 -5.29 -2.03
CA ASN A 192 14.04 -6.32 -3.06
C ASN A 192 15.48 -6.89 -3.11
N ILE A 193 16.30 -6.66 -2.08
CA ILE A 193 17.71 -7.06 -2.05
C ILE A 193 17.94 -8.35 -1.25
N GLY A 194 19.01 -9.05 -1.58
CA GLY A 194 19.54 -10.20 -0.85
C GLY A 194 21.01 -10.41 -1.16
N THR A 195 21.51 -11.63 -0.95
CA THR A 195 22.93 -12.00 -1.12
C THR A 195 23.33 -12.29 -2.57
N ALA A 196 22.42 -12.14 -3.53
CA ALA A 196 22.73 -12.25 -4.95
C ALA A 196 23.84 -11.25 -5.33
N ARG A 197 24.68 -11.60 -6.31
CA ARG A 197 25.82 -10.74 -6.69
C ARG A 197 25.41 -9.33 -7.14
N ASN A 198 24.24 -9.20 -7.74
CA ASN A 198 23.64 -7.94 -8.16
C ASN A 198 22.63 -7.39 -7.14
N TRP A 199 22.56 -7.96 -5.94
CA TRP A 199 21.63 -7.69 -4.84
C TRP A 199 20.17 -8.06 -5.12
N THR A 200 19.64 -7.66 -6.28
CA THR A 200 18.20 -7.71 -6.58
C THR A 200 17.74 -8.97 -7.33
N GLY A 201 18.66 -9.89 -7.67
CA GLY A 201 18.38 -11.08 -8.47
C GLY A 201 18.15 -10.74 -9.95
N ASN A 202 17.09 -9.98 -10.26
CA ASN A 202 16.88 -9.35 -11.55
C ASN A 202 17.72 -8.07 -11.67
N LEU A 203 18.49 -7.91 -12.76
CA LEU A 203 19.33 -6.71 -12.95
C LEU A 203 18.51 -5.41 -12.95
N PHE A 204 17.33 -5.41 -13.57
CA PHE A 204 16.45 -4.24 -13.60
C PHE A 204 15.74 -3.99 -12.26
N GLY A 205 15.78 -4.92 -11.30
CA GLY A 205 15.30 -4.67 -9.94
C GLY A 205 16.05 -3.54 -9.23
N GLN A 206 17.28 -3.22 -9.67
CA GLN A 206 18.04 -2.08 -9.15
C GLN A 206 17.40 -0.74 -9.53
N ALA A 207 16.73 -0.65 -10.69
CA ALA A 207 16.01 0.55 -11.12
C ALA A 207 14.88 0.90 -10.14
N ASP A 208 14.22 -0.12 -9.59
CA ASP A 208 13.09 0.05 -8.67
C ASP A 208 13.56 0.51 -7.28
N TRP A 209 14.67 -0.04 -6.79
CA TRP A 209 15.28 0.43 -5.55
C TRP A 209 15.75 1.89 -5.68
N PHE A 210 16.37 2.22 -6.82
CA PHE A 210 16.77 3.59 -7.14
C PHE A 210 15.57 4.53 -7.22
N ALA A 211 14.50 4.12 -7.91
CA ALA A 211 13.28 4.89 -8.05
C ALA A 211 12.60 5.16 -6.70
N PHE A 212 12.53 4.15 -5.83
CA PHE A 212 12.04 4.30 -4.46
C PHE A 212 12.81 5.41 -3.72
N GLY A 213 14.14 5.37 -3.74
CA GLY A 213 14.96 6.39 -3.09
C GLY A 213 14.74 7.80 -3.67
N LYS A 214 14.59 7.93 -4.99
CA LYS A 214 14.31 9.21 -5.65
C LYS A 214 12.95 9.78 -5.28
N LEU A 215 11.91 8.96 -5.28
CA LEU A 215 10.55 9.40 -4.96
C LEU A 215 10.31 9.56 -3.46
N ALA A 216 11.11 8.88 -2.62
CA ALA A 216 11.14 9.15 -1.19
C ALA A 216 11.77 10.51 -0.86
N TRP A 217 12.75 10.95 -1.67
CA TRP A 217 13.38 12.25 -1.54
C TRP A 217 12.50 13.39 -2.09
N ASP A 218 11.92 13.19 -3.26
CA ASP A 218 11.03 14.14 -3.92
C ASP A 218 9.88 13.38 -4.61
N PRO A 219 8.68 13.35 -3.98
CA PRO A 219 7.55 12.56 -4.48
C PRO A 219 6.92 13.14 -5.75
N TYR A 220 7.41 14.28 -6.25
CA TYR A 220 6.91 14.96 -7.43
C TYR A 220 7.75 14.71 -8.69
N ARG A 221 8.83 13.92 -8.60
CA ARG A 221 9.68 13.60 -9.77
C ARG A 221 8.96 12.71 -10.79
N SER A 222 9.30 12.91 -12.06
CA SER A 222 8.80 12.07 -13.15
C SER A 222 9.49 10.70 -13.19
N SER A 223 8.72 9.64 -13.41
CA SER A 223 9.26 8.30 -13.65
C SER A 223 10.19 8.24 -14.87
N ALA A 224 9.91 9.02 -15.92
CA ALA A 224 10.71 9.06 -17.14
C ALA A 224 12.14 9.56 -16.86
N ASP A 225 12.27 10.63 -16.08
CA ASP A 225 13.57 11.19 -15.68
C ASP A 225 14.33 10.21 -14.79
N ILE A 226 13.63 9.55 -13.86
CA ILE A 226 14.23 8.54 -12.96
C ILE A 226 14.78 7.36 -13.75
N PHE A 227 14.01 6.81 -14.70
CA PHE A 227 14.47 5.70 -15.52
C PHE A 227 15.67 6.06 -16.38
N ARG A 228 15.66 7.26 -16.97
CA ARG A 228 16.80 7.78 -17.74
C ARG A 228 18.04 7.94 -16.86
N GLU A 229 17.91 8.57 -15.69
CA GLU A 229 19.01 8.79 -14.75
C GLU A 229 19.63 7.45 -14.29
N TRP A 230 18.80 6.47 -13.96
CA TRP A 230 19.28 5.14 -13.59
C TRP A 230 20.00 4.43 -14.73
N ALA A 231 19.47 4.50 -15.96
CA ALA A 231 20.09 3.89 -17.13
C ALA A 231 21.45 4.51 -17.47
N GLU A 232 21.58 5.84 -17.31
CA GLU A 232 22.83 6.58 -17.47
C GLU A 232 23.91 6.11 -16.48
N LEU A 233 23.53 5.95 -15.20
CA LEU A 233 24.45 5.53 -14.15
C LEU A 233 24.83 4.04 -14.23
N SER A 234 23.94 3.20 -14.75
CA SER A 234 24.08 1.74 -14.66
C SER A 234 24.63 1.09 -15.93
N PHE A 235 24.41 1.69 -17.10
CA PHE A 235 24.73 1.04 -18.37
C PHE A 235 25.57 1.87 -19.33
N THR A 236 25.12 3.08 -19.69
CA THR A 236 25.69 3.79 -20.85
C THR A 236 25.30 5.27 -20.90
N HIS A 237 26.11 6.08 -21.56
CA HIS A 237 25.76 7.46 -21.93
C HIS A 237 25.35 7.61 -23.41
N ASP A 238 25.31 6.52 -24.18
CA ASP A 238 24.87 6.56 -25.58
C ASP A 238 23.36 6.92 -25.67
N PRO A 239 22.98 8.00 -26.37
CA PRO A 239 21.59 8.47 -26.39
C PRO A 239 20.59 7.46 -26.95
N GLY A 240 21.00 6.65 -27.94
CA GLY A 240 20.14 5.65 -28.57
C GLY A 240 19.83 4.50 -27.61
N ALA A 241 20.85 3.94 -26.97
CA ALA A 241 20.71 2.90 -25.98
C ALA A 241 19.91 3.36 -24.74
N LEU A 242 20.14 4.60 -24.27
CA LEU A 242 19.38 5.18 -23.16
C LEU A 242 17.89 5.26 -23.44
N ALA A 243 17.52 5.71 -24.63
CA ALA A 243 16.11 5.79 -25.04
C ALA A 243 15.45 4.41 -25.04
N ILE A 244 16.15 3.38 -25.54
CA ILE A 244 15.66 2.00 -25.57
C ILE A 244 15.44 1.47 -24.15
N ILE A 245 16.45 1.59 -23.27
CA ILE A 245 16.38 1.08 -21.89
C ILE A 245 15.27 1.78 -21.11
N SER A 246 15.20 3.11 -21.21
CA SER A 246 14.19 3.91 -20.49
C SER A 246 12.78 3.61 -20.98
N SER A 247 12.59 3.48 -22.31
CA SER A 247 11.28 3.12 -22.87
C SER A 247 10.82 1.73 -22.45
N MET A 248 11.75 0.76 -22.39
CA MET A 248 11.43 -0.59 -21.93
C MET A 248 10.98 -0.60 -20.46
N LEU A 249 11.67 0.14 -19.59
CA LEU A 249 11.27 0.33 -18.19
C LEU A 249 9.89 1.01 -18.10
N ALA A 250 9.68 2.11 -18.83
CA ALA A 250 8.44 2.88 -18.80
C ALA A 250 7.21 2.08 -19.24
N SER A 251 7.34 1.21 -20.25
CA SER A 251 6.21 0.40 -20.74
C SER A 251 5.97 -0.88 -19.95
N SER A 252 6.97 -1.34 -19.19
CA SER A 252 6.94 -2.66 -18.55
C SER A 252 5.89 -2.81 -17.46
N TYR A 253 5.57 -1.72 -16.73
CA TYR A 253 4.51 -1.73 -15.73
C TYR A 253 3.13 -2.01 -16.35
N GLU A 254 2.74 -1.23 -17.36
CA GLU A 254 1.45 -1.45 -18.05
C GLU A 254 1.43 -2.80 -18.77
N THR A 255 2.57 -3.24 -19.32
CA THR A 255 2.69 -4.59 -19.91
C THR A 255 2.35 -5.66 -18.86
N CYS A 256 2.88 -5.54 -17.64
CA CYS A 256 2.59 -6.42 -16.52
C CYS A 256 1.10 -6.44 -16.16
N VAL A 257 0.49 -5.27 -15.99
CA VAL A 257 -0.94 -5.14 -15.69
C VAL A 257 -1.78 -5.80 -16.79
N ASN A 258 -1.46 -5.59 -18.06
CA ASN A 258 -2.24 -6.10 -19.19
C ASN A 258 -2.32 -7.63 -19.28
N TYR A 259 -1.20 -8.34 -19.08
CA TYR A 259 -1.23 -9.81 -19.13
C TYR A 259 -1.62 -10.46 -17.80
N MET A 260 -1.56 -9.73 -16.68
CA MET A 260 -1.94 -10.26 -15.37
C MET A 260 -3.38 -9.91 -15.00
N THR A 261 -3.68 -8.63 -14.86
CA THR A 261 -4.86 -8.12 -14.15
C THR A 261 -5.38 -6.81 -14.77
N PRO A 262 -5.82 -6.82 -16.04
CA PRO A 262 -6.31 -5.62 -16.70
C PRO A 262 -7.67 -5.18 -16.13
N LEU A 263 -8.08 -3.94 -16.46
CA LEU A 263 -9.41 -3.39 -16.20
C LEU A 263 -9.84 -3.29 -14.72
N GLY A 264 -8.91 -3.41 -13.77
CA GLY A 264 -9.21 -3.42 -12.32
C GLY A 264 -9.36 -4.83 -11.72
N LEU A 265 -9.12 -5.88 -12.50
CA LEU A 265 -8.86 -7.20 -11.93
C LEU A 265 -7.68 -7.14 -10.97
N HIS A 266 -7.66 -8.08 -10.04
CA HIS A 266 -6.63 -8.21 -9.01
C HIS A 266 -6.77 -9.59 -8.38
N HIS A 267 -5.72 -10.04 -7.68
CA HIS A 267 -5.74 -11.26 -6.87
C HIS A 267 -6.09 -12.54 -7.66
N ILE A 268 -5.74 -12.59 -8.95
CA ILE A 268 -5.92 -13.77 -9.83
C ILE A 268 -4.62 -14.57 -10.01
N MET A 269 -3.79 -14.57 -8.97
CA MET A 269 -2.54 -15.33 -8.89
C MET A 269 -2.78 -16.68 -8.20
N ALA A 270 -1.93 -17.65 -8.49
CA ALA A 270 -1.98 -18.96 -7.84
C ALA A 270 -1.67 -18.85 -6.34
N ALA A 271 -2.46 -19.56 -5.55
CA ALA A 271 -2.38 -19.54 -4.10
C ALA A 271 -1.01 -19.99 -3.56
N GLY A 272 -0.59 -19.35 -2.47
CA GLY A 272 0.60 -19.73 -1.70
C GLY A 272 1.94 -19.22 -2.25
N HIS A 273 2.05 -18.88 -3.53
CA HIS A 273 3.32 -18.43 -4.12
C HIS A 273 3.24 -17.20 -5.03
N HIS A 274 2.05 -16.77 -5.48
CA HIS A 274 1.81 -15.50 -6.18
C HIS A 274 2.49 -15.29 -7.56
N TYR A 275 3.27 -16.25 -8.06
CA TYR A 275 4.08 -16.12 -9.28
C TYR A 275 3.30 -16.30 -10.61
N GLY A 276 2.34 -17.23 -10.65
CA GLY A 276 1.62 -17.62 -11.87
C GLY A 276 0.12 -17.33 -11.77
N PRO A 277 -0.65 -17.50 -12.86
CA PRO A 277 -2.09 -17.27 -12.85
C PRO A 277 -2.82 -18.33 -12.01
N GLY A 278 -3.86 -17.89 -11.31
CA GLY A 278 -4.76 -18.74 -10.55
C GLY A 278 -6.19 -18.18 -10.45
N PRO A 279 -6.82 -17.70 -11.55
CA PRO A 279 -8.18 -17.14 -11.47
C PRO A 279 -9.23 -18.15 -10.96
N TRP A 280 -8.96 -19.46 -11.02
CA TRP A 280 -9.83 -20.51 -10.51
C TRP A 280 -9.70 -20.80 -9.01
N VAL A 281 -8.77 -20.14 -8.30
CA VAL A 281 -8.57 -20.37 -6.86
C VAL A 281 -9.84 -20.00 -6.11
N LYS A 282 -10.49 -21.00 -5.52
CA LYS A 282 -11.76 -20.89 -4.78
C LYS A 282 -11.76 -21.64 -3.43
N GLU A 283 -10.77 -22.51 -3.20
CA GLU A 283 -10.69 -23.38 -2.03
C GLU A 283 -9.46 -22.99 -1.20
N MET A 284 -9.67 -22.11 -0.23
CA MET A 284 -8.69 -21.73 0.78
C MET A 284 -9.37 -21.67 2.15
N SER A 285 -8.59 -21.52 3.23
CA SER A 285 -9.13 -21.38 4.58
C SER A 285 -10.04 -20.18 4.74
N ARG A 286 -9.83 -19.12 3.94
CA ARG A 286 -10.57 -17.85 3.99
C ARG A 286 -11.01 -17.45 2.59
N ALA A 287 -12.23 -16.94 2.46
CA ALA A 287 -12.75 -16.52 1.16
C ALA A 287 -11.97 -15.34 0.58
N ASP A 288 -11.57 -14.38 1.42
CA ASP A 288 -10.79 -13.19 1.07
C ASP A 288 -9.35 -13.47 0.63
N TRP A 289 -8.92 -14.74 0.63
CA TRP A 289 -7.66 -15.21 0.03
C TRP A 289 -7.86 -15.89 -1.33
N THR A 290 -9.09 -16.06 -1.79
CA THR A 290 -9.39 -16.73 -3.06
C THR A 290 -9.52 -15.72 -4.21
N SER A 291 -9.21 -16.14 -5.44
CA SER A 291 -9.38 -15.29 -6.62
C SER A 291 -10.84 -15.02 -6.94
N VAL A 292 -11.70 -16.04 -6.81
CA VAL A 292 -13.14 -15.93 -7.11
C VAL A 292 -13.88 -14.95 -6.20
N TYR A 293 -13.36 -14.69 -5.00
CA TYR A 293 -13.88 -13.66 -4.12
C TYR A 293 -13.80 -12.28 -4.74
N TYR A 294 -12.70 -11.97 -5.44
CA TYR A 294 -12.44 -10.65 -6.01
C TYR A 294 -13.07 -10.46 -7.38
N HIS A 295 -12.83 -11.39 -8.30
CA HIS A 295 -13.24 -11.18 -9.68
C HIS A 295 -14.74 -11.46 -9.90
N LYS A 296 -15.41 -12.21 -9.01
CA LYS A 296 -16.87 -12.49 -9.05
C LYS A 296 -17.41 -12.87 -10.45
N ALA A 297 -16.64 -13.66 -11.20
CA ALA A 297 -17.03 -14.03 -12.56
C ALA A 297 -18.19 -15.02 -12.51
N ASP A 298 -19.23 -14.77 -13.30
CA ASP A 298 -20.40 -15.63 -13.44
C ASP A 298 -20.96 -15.57 -14.87
N GLU A 299 -22.14 -16.17 -15.09
CA GLU A 299 -22.80 -16.19 -16.40
C GLU A 299 -23.26 -14.81 -16.87
N GLN A 300 -23.40 -13.84 -15.96
CA GLN A 300 -23.91 -12.50 -16.26
C GLN A 300 -22.76 -11.52 -16.52
N GLY A 301 -21.65 -11.62 -15.79
CA GLY A 301 -20.56 -10.66 -15.89
C GLY A 301 -19.31 -10.96 -15.05
N LEU A 302 -18.55 -9.91 -14.81
CA LEU A 302 -17.24 -9.93 -14.14
C LEU A 302 -17.02 -8.64 -13.34
N GLY A 303 -16.33 -8.72 -12.20
CA GLY A 303 -15.91 -7.57 -11.39
C GLY A 303 -16.66 -7.47 -10.06
N PHE A 304 -16.19 -6.62 -9.16
CA PHE A 304 -16.76 -6.52 -7.82
C PHE A 304 -17.64 -5.27 -7.71
N ASN A 305 -18.95 -5.43 -7.45
CA ASN A 305 -19.81 -4.28 -7.20
C ASN A 305 -19.49 -3.64 -5.83
N ARG A 306 -18.76 -2.52 -5.86
CA ARG A 306 -18.41 -1.70 -4.69
C ARG A 306 -19.14 -0.36 -4.66
N THR A 307 -20.16 -0.20 -5.51
CA THR A 307 -21.11 0.93 -5.47
C THR A 307 -22.11 0.79 -4.31
N GLU A 308 -23.01 1.75 -4.16
CA GLU A 308 -24.09 1.75 -3.15
C GLU A 308 -24.96 0.48 -3.20
N SER A 309 -25.12 -0.11 -4.40
CA SER A 309 -25.89 -1.35 -4.58
C SER A 309 -25.12 -2.64 -4.21
N GLY A 310 -23.84 -2.52 -3.87
CA GLY A 310 -22.94 -3.62 -3.54
C GLY A 310 -22.34 -3.49 -2.13
N SER A 311 -21.01 -3.62 -2.00
CA SER A 311 -20.34 -3.45 -0.68
C SER A 311 -20.30 -2.00 -0.19
N ASN A 312 -20.65 -1.04 -1.07
CA ASN A 312 -20.53 0.39 -0.85
C ASN A 312 -19.14 0.86 -0.45
N ALA A 313 -18.07 0.11 -0.74
CA ALA A 313 -16.70 0.53 -0.40
C ALA A 313 -16.31 1.87 -1.04
N LEU A 314 -16.95 2.23 -2.15
CA LEU A 314 -16.77 3.53 -2.79
C LEU A 314 -17.16 4.72 -1.86
N GLU A 315 -17.98 4.49 -0.82
CA GLU A 315 -18.33 5.50 0.17
C GLU A 315 -17.13 5.98 1.01
N GLN A 316 -16.07 5.18 1.10
CA GLN A 316 -14.87 5.51 1.87
C GLN A 316 -14.01 6.57 1.17
N TYR A 317 -14.23 6.81 -0.12
CA TYR A 317 -13.58 7.88 -0.85
C TYR A 317 -14.33 9.20 -0.68
N SER A 318 -13.58 10.30 -0.74
CA SER A 318 -14.13 11.66 -0.75
C SER A 318 -15.16 11.84 -1.89
N PRO A 319 -16.11 12.78 -1.78
CA PRO A 319 -17.12 13.00 -2.82
C PRO A 319 -16.53 13.22 -4.21
N GLY A 320 -15.41 13.94 -4.33
CA GLY A 320 -14.75 14.21 -5.60
C GLY A 320 -14.12 12.96 -6.24
N SER A 321 -13.49 12.10 -5.43
CA SER A 321 -12.96 10.82 -5.90
C SER A 321 -14.09 9.83 -6.23
N ARG A 322 -15.10 9.76 -5.37
CA ARG A 322 -16.29 8.90 -5.55
C ARG A 322 -16.98 9.14 -6.89
N ALA A 323 -17.20 10.40 -7.25
CA ALA A 323 -17.89 10.76 -8.50
C ALA A 323 -17.18 10.21 -9.75
N ARG A 324 -15.85 10.00 -9.71
CA ARG A 324 -15.07 9.48 -10.83
C ARG A 324 -15.27 7.98 -11.06
N PHE A 325 -15.70 7.24 -10.04
CA PHE A 325 -15.84 5.79 -10.10
C PHE A 325 -17.30 5.32 -9.99
N ALA A 326 -18.22 6.21 -9.59
CA ALA A 326 -19.61 5.83 -9.32
C ALA A 326 -20.41 5.45 -10.57
N ASP A 327 -20.14 6.10 -11.71
CA ASP A 327 -20.78 5.78 -12.99
C ASP A 327 -19.90 4.79 -13.76
N MET A 328 -20.47 3.63 -14.11
CA MET A 328 -19.79 2.56 -14.86
C MET A 328 -19.26 3.06 -16.21
N GLU A 329 -20.04 3.91 -16.91
CA GLU A 329 -19.69 4.42 -18.25
C GLU A 329 -18.57 5.46 -18.21
N GLN A 330 -18.35 6.10 -17.05
CA GLN A 330 -17.33 7.13 -16.86
C GLN A 330 -16.15 6.63 -16.02
N CYS A 331 -16.28 5.46 -15.40
CA CYS A 331 -15.24 4.89 -14.57
C CYS A 331 -14.00 4.61 -15.43
N PRO A 332 -12.81 5.11 -15.03
CA PRO A 332 -11.59 4.80 -15.74
C PRO A 332 -11.40 3.29 -15.87
N LEU A 333 -11.16 2.83 -17.10
CA LEU A 333 -10.99 1.40 -17.40
C LEU A 333 -10.04 0.67 -16.44
N PRO A 334 -8.88 1.23 -16.01
CA PRO A 334 -7.98 0.55 -15.09
C PRO A 334 -8.58 0.21 -13.72
N PHE A 335 -9.75 0.75 -13.37
CA PHE A 335 -10.45 0.51 -12.10
C PHE A 335 -11.90 0.05 -12.27
N LEU A 336 -12.36 -0.20 -13.50
CA LEU A 336 -13.75 -0.54 -13.79
C LEU A 336 -14.23 -1.76 -12.99
N LEU A 337 -13.53 -2.89 -13.12
CA LEU A 337 -13.86 -4.15 -12.46
C LEU A 337 -13.54 -4.15 -10.96
N TRP A 338 -12.85 -3.10 -10.48
CA TRP A 338 -12.68 -2.88 -9.05
C TRP A 338 -13.98 -2.38 -8.42
N PHE A 339 -14.72 -1.50 -9.09
CA PHE A 339 -15.90 -0.85 -8.54
C PHE A 339 -17.22 -1.42 -9.05
N HIS A 340 -17.22 -2.06 -10.22
CA HIS A 340 -18.42 -2.54 -10.90
C HIS A 340 -18.35 -4.04 -11.20
N HIS A 341 -19.49 -4.72 -11.10
CA HIS A 341 -19.71 -6.00 -11.77
C HIS A 341 -20.34 -5.70 -13.14
N VAL A 342 -19.59 -5.94 -14.19
CA VAL A 342 -19.86 -5.50 -15.56
C VAL A 342 -20.42 -6.66 -16.37
N PRO A 343 -21.58 -6.51 -17.05
CA PRO A 343 -22.14 -7.55 -17.90
C PRO A 343 -21.24 -7.88 -19.10
N TRP A 344 -21.22 -9.15 -19.53
CA TRP A 344 -20.39 -9.57 -20.66
C TRP A 344 -20.70 -8.86 -22.00
N GLY A 345 -21.94 -8.36 -22.15
CA GLY A 345 -22.38 -7.63 -23.34
C GLY A 345 -22.09 -6.13 -23.32
N HIS A 346 -21.48 -5.61 -22.25
CA HIS A 346 -21.12 -4.20 -22.14
C HIS A 346 -19.96 -3.86 -23.09
N VAL A 347 -20.01 -2.66 -23.70
CA VAL A 347 -19.02 -2.20 -24.69
C VAL A 347 -18.12 -1.17 -24.01
N LEU A 348 -16.82 -1.47 -23.91
CA LEU A 348 -15.80 -0.63 -23.27
C LEU A 348 -15.35 0.57 -24.11
#